data_AF-A0A2W4XX56-F1
#
_entry.id   AF-A0A2W4XX56-F1
#
_cell.length_a   1.000
_cell.length_b   1.000
_cell.length_c   1.000
_cell.angle_alpha   90.00
_cell.angle_beta   90.00
_cell.angle_gamma   90.00
#
_symmetry.space_group_name_H-M   'P 1'
#
loop_
_entity.id
_entity.type
_entity.pdbx_description
1 polymer ?
#
loop_
_entity_poly.entity_id
_entity_poly.type
_entity_poly.pdbx_seq_one_letter_code
_entity_poly.pdbx_strand_id
1 'polypeptide(L)' 'VMTAQTEDTQKLSAVVRSAQTIVALDTASYPAIKEALLAARNDIIRPPEIIRCENYIGENSIGRLKRELGLD' A
#
# COMPACT_ATOMS: atom_id res chain seq x y z
N VAL A 1 10.32 -12.01 -3.37
CA VAL A 1 9.29 -10.98 -3.02
C VAL A 1 9.95 -10.03 -2.03
N MET A 2 10.04 -8.74 -2.36
CA MET A 2 10.53 -7.70 -1.43
C MET A 2 9.33 -7.06 -0.73
N THR A 3 9.47 -6.79 0.56
CA THR A 3 8.47 -6.09 1.37
C THR A 3 9.11 -4.87 2.00
N ALA A 4 8.39 -3.76 2.04
CA ALA A 4 8.81 -2.54 2.71
C ALA A 4 7.62 -1.95 3.47
N GLN A 5 7.90 -1.37 4.62
CA GLN A 5 6.97 -0.48 5.29
C GLN A 5 7.10 0.92 4.68
N THR A 6 6.02 1.70 4.70
CA THR A 6 6.01 3.08 4.18
C THR A 6 6.95 4.01 4.95
N GLU A 7 7.22 3.70 6.22
CA GLU A 7 8.17 4.40 7.09
C GLU A 7 9.63 4.21 6.65
N ASP A 8 9.97 3.07 6.02
CA ASP A 8 11.31 2.79 5.52
C ASP A 8 11.48 3.33 4.11
N THR A 9 11.77 4.63 4.02
CA THR A 9 11.89 5.36 2.74
C THR A 9 12.96 4.76 1.83
N GLN A 10 14.05 4.24 2.40
CA GLN A 10 15.13 3.64 1.60
C GLN A 10 14.65 2.37 0.92
N LYS A 11 14.07 1.42 1.69
CA LYS A 11 13.53 0.18 1.12
C LYS A 11 12.36 0.45 0.19
N LEU A 12 11.46 1.38 0.52
CA LEU A 12 10.34 1.76 -0.34
C LEU A 12 10.84 2.25 -1.70
N SER A 13 11.86 3.13 -1.71
CA SER A 13 12.44 3.65 -2.95
C SER A 13 13.14 2.57 -3.79
N ALA A 14 13.75 1.57 -3.14
CA ALA A 14 14.34 0.43 -3.82
C ALA A 14 13.26 -0.43 -4.48
N VAL A 15 12.18 -0.74 -3.76
CA VAL A 15 11.02 -1.48 -4.27
C VAL A 15 10.41 -0.76 -5.48
N VAL A 16 10.19 0.55 -5.39
CA VAL A 16 9.61 1.36 -6.47
C VAL A 16 10.47 1.33 -7.75
N ARG A 17 11.80 1.29 -7.61
CA ARG A 17 12.71 1.27 -8.76
C ARG A 17 12.88 -0.12 -9.38
N SER A 18 12.83 -1.19 -8.59
CA SER A 18 13.11 -2.55 -9.07
C SER A 18 11.86 -3.36 -9.41
N ALA A 19 10.71 -3.04 -8.82
CA ALA A 19 9.51 -3.85 -8.98
C ALA A 19 8.81 -3.59 -10.32
N GLN A 20 8.21 -4.65 -10.86
CA GLN A 20 7.27 -4.53 -11.98
C GLN A 20 5.83 -4.34 -11.49
N THR A 21 5.50 -4.92 -10.34
CA THR A 21 4.18 -4.83 -9.70
C THR A 21 4.37 -4.60 -8.22
N ILE A 22 3.66 -3.61 -7.68
CA ILE A 22 3.62 -3.29 -6.25
C ILE A 22 2.20 -3.57 -5.76
N VAL A 23 2.10 -4.35 -4.69
CA VAL A 23 0.82 -4.65 -4.04
C VAL A 23 0.75 -3.84 -2.75
N ALA A 24 -0.16 -2.87 -2.71
CA ALA A 24 -0.48 -2.13 -1.50
C ALA A 24 -1.50 -2.93 -0.69
N LEU A 25 -1.08 -3.45 0.46
CA LEU A 25 -1.90 -4.32 1.33
C LEU A 25 -2.99 -3.55 2.09
N ASP A 26 -2.90 -2.22 2.11
CA ASP A 26 -3.84 -1.34 2.77
C ASP A 26 -4.06 -0.05 1.95
N THR A 27 -5.16 0.65 2.24
CA THR A 27 -5.52 1.89 1.54
C THR A 27 -4.72 3.09 1.99
N ALA A 28 -4.18 3.10 3.22
CA ALA A 28 -3.43 4.22 3.79
C ALA A 28 -2.01 4.33 3.23
N SER A 29 -1.43 3.22 2.76
CA SER A 29 -0.10 3.16 2.15
C SER A 29 -0.06 3.64 0.70
N TYR A 30 -1.21 3.72 0.02
CA TYR A 30 -1.29 4.07 -1.40
C TYR A 30 -0.72 5.48 -1.72
N PRO A 31 -1.03 6.55 -0.95
CA PRO A 31 -0.45 7.88 -1.18
C PRO A 31 1.08 7.88 -1.11
N ALA A 32 1.66 7.22 -0.10
CA ALA A 32 3.10 7.16 0.09
C ALA A 32 3.82 6.45 -1.08
N ILE A 33 3.23 5.36 -1.58
CA ILE A 33 3.75 4.65 -2.77
C ILE A 33 3.69 5.56 -4.01
N LYS A 34 2.60 6.31 -4.18
CA LYS A 34 2.42 7.22 -5.31
C LYS A 34 3.44 8.37 -5.29
N GLU A 35 3.69 8.95 -4.12
CA GLU A 35 4.72 9.98 -3.94
C GLU A 35 6.11 9.45 -4.24
N ALA A 36 6.45 8.26 -3.74
CA ALA A 36 7.73 7.61 -4.03
C ALA A 36 7.90 7.30 -5.52
N LEU A 37 6.82 6.90 -6.21
CA LEU A 37 6.83 6.67 -7.66
C LEU A 37 7.03 7.96 -8.45
N LEU A 38 6.40 9.06 -8.03
CA LEU A 38 6.60 10.37 -8.65
C LEU A 38 8.03 10.87 -8.46
N ALA A 39 8.60 10.69 -7.26
CA ALA A 39 9.99 11.04 -6.99
C ALA A 39 11.00 10.25 -7.83
N ALA A 40 10.71 8.98 -8.12
CA ALA A 40 11.56 8.13 -8.96
C ALA A 40 11.19 8.15 -10.45
N ARG A 41 10.23 8.98 -10.89
CA ARG A 41 9.68 8.95 -12.25
C ARG A 41 10.73 9.14 -13.34
N ASN A 42 11.73 9.97 -13.09
CA ASN A 42 12.81 10.25 -14.06
C ASN A 42 13.82 9.10 -14.16
N ASP A 43 13.91 8.25 -13.14
CA ASP A 43 14.84 7.12 -13.09
C ASP A 43 14.21 5.83 -13.65
N ILE A 44 12.89 5.83 -13.90
CA ILE A 44 12.12 4.64 -14.21
C ILE A 44 11.56 4.73 -15.64
N ILE A 45 12.11 3.91 -16.54
CA ILE A 45 11.66 3.80 -17.94
C ILE A 45 10.26 3.20 -18.02
N ARG A 46 9.95 2.18 -17.19
CA ARG A 46 8.63 1.55 -17.11
C ARG A 46 8.12 1.58 -15.67
N PRO A 47 7.11 2.41 -15.35
CA PRO A 47 6.59 2.50 -13.99
C PRO A 47 5.93 1.17 -13.58
N PRO A 48 6.10 0.74 -12.31
CA PRO A 48 5.41 -0.42 -11.78
C PRO A 48 3.89 -0.26 -11.81
N GLU A 49 3.20 -1.37 -12.02
CA GLU A 49 1.75 -1.45 -11.81
C GLU A 49 1.45 -1.50 -10.31
N ILE A 50 0.50 -0.70 -9.84
CA ILE A 50 0.11 -0.66 -8.43
C ILE A 50 -1.25 -1.33 -8.27
N ILE A 51 -1.26 -2.47 -7.59
CA ILE A 51 -2.48 -3.17 -7.19
C ILE A 51 -2.84 -2.72 -5.79
N ARG A 52 -4.06 -2.21 -5.61
CA ARG A 52 -4.60 -1.84 -4.30
C ARG A 52 -5.43 -3.00 -3.77
N CYS A 53 -5.05 -3.54 -2.62
CA CYS A 53 -5.90 -4.44 -1.86
C CYS A 53 -6.82 -3.61 -0.99
N GLU A 54 -8.12 -3.82 -1.14
CA GLU A 54 -9.10 -3.31 -0.19
C GLU A 54 -9.04 -4.14 1.09
N ASN A 55 -9.47 -3.54 2.21
CA ASN A 55 -9.61 -4.28 3.45
C ASN A 55 -10.55 -5.46 3.22
N TYR A 56 -10.02 -6.66 3.39
CA TYR A 56 -10.78 -7.90 3.25
C TYR A 56 -11.94 -8.00 4.28
N ILE A 57 -11.86 -7.22 5.37
CA ILE A 57 -12.92 -7.12 6.37
C ILE A 57 -13.99 -6.15 5.85
N GLY A 58 -15.10 -6.71 5.37
CA GLY A 58 -16.26 -5.92 4.96
C GLY A 58 -16.93 -5.18 6.12
N GLU A 59 -17.66 -4.12 5.79
CA GLU A 59 -18.36 -3.26 6.77
C GLU A 59 -19.26 -4.04 7.74
N ASN A 60 -19.93 -5.08 7.24
CA ASN A 60 -20.78 -5.96 8.06
C ASN A 60 -20.02 -6.69 9.17
N SER A 61 -18.77 -7.06 8.93
CA SER A 61 -17.90 -7.71 9.92
C SER A 61 -17.40 -6.70 10.94
N ILE A 62 -17.09 -5.48 10.51
CA ILE A 62 -16.72 -4.37 11.40
C ILE A 62 -17.91 -4.00 12.31
N GLY A 63 -19.12 -3.92 11.76
CA GLY A 63 -20.34 -3.63 12.52
C GLY A 63 -20.65 -4.69 13.56
N ARG A 64 -20.50 -5.98 13.20
CA ARG A 64 -20.63 -7.07 14.19
C ARG A 64 -19.60 -6.95 15.31
N LEU A 65 -18.34 -6.68 14.97
CA LEU A 65 -17.29 -6.51 15.96
C LEU A 65 -17.57 -5.33 16.91
N LYS A 66 -18.04 -4.19 16.41
CA LYS A 66 -18.39 -3.03 17.25
C LYS A 66 -19.51 -3.37 18.24
N ARG A 67 -20.53 -4.09 17.79
CA ARG A 67 -21.64 -4.55 18.62
C ARG A 67 -21.19 -5.53 19.70
N GLU A 68 -20.33 -6.49 19.35
CA GLU A 68 -19.75 -7.45 20.30
C GLU A 68 -18.87 -6.76 21.36
N LEU A 69 -18.19 -5.67 20.99
CA LEU A 69 -17.37 -4.86 21.90
C LEU A 69 -18.15 -3.79 22.68
N GLY A 70 -19.47 -3.64 22.43
CA GLY A 70 -20.29 -2.61 23.08
C GLY A 70 -19.92 -1.17 22.69
N LEU A 71 -19.37 -0.97 21.50
CA LEU A 71 -18.91 0.32 20.96
C LEU A 71 -19.96 0.98 20.02
N ASP A 72 -21.23 0.59 20.14
CA ASP A 72 -22.37 1.21 19.46
C ASP A 72 -22.94 2.40 20.25
#